data_AF-A0A7X2SXP2-F1
#
_entry.id   AF-A0A7X2SXP2-F1
#
_cell.length_a   1.000
_cell.length_b   1.000
_cell.length_c   1.000
_cell.angle_alpha   90.00
_cell.angle_beta   90.00
_cell.angle_gamma   90.00
#
_symmetry.space_group_name_H-M   'P 1'
#
loop_
_entity.id
_entity.type
_entity.pdbx_description
1 polymer ?
#
loop_
_entity_poly.entity_id
_entity_poly.type
_entity_poly.pdbx_seq_one_letter_code
_entity_poly.pdbx_strand_id
1 'polypeptide(L)'
;MNNITKKSLIAAGVFAAVSALAGNAAFAATVPAGVELAAKQELVRGNGDEVQSLDPHKIEGVPEDNVARDLYEGLLVNDSNGKPIPAVAESYENKDFKVWTFHLRKNAKWSNGEPVTAQDFVYSWERLVDPKTASPYASYPQYGHILNVDDIIAGKKPVTDLGVKAIDDHTLEVTLSEPVPYFDKLLINSVMSPVYKPAIEKFGDQWTQPQNWVGNGAFKLDAHVINERITLVRNPNYWDNEH
;
A
#
# COMPACT_ATOMS: atom_id res chain seq x y z
N MET A 1 61.05 42.28 20.98
CA MET A 1 61.81 41.12 21.50
C MET A 1 60.88 40.30 22.38
N ASN A 2 60.45 39.14 21.86
CA ASN A 2 60.17 37.88 22.55
C ASN A 2 59.09 37.11 21.79
N ASN A 3 59.59 36.25 20.89
CA ASN A 3 58.92 35.11 20.29
C ASN A 3 58.50 34.13 21.38
N ILE A 4 57.26 33.64 21.39
CA ILE A 4 56.95 32.22 21.64
C ILE A 4 55.73 31.81 20.81
N THR A 5 55.99 31.23 19.65
CA THR A 5 55.03 30.58 18.76
C THR A 5 54.59 29.25 19.39
N LYS A 6 53.32 29.11 19.77
CA LYS A 6 52.76 27.81 20.18
C LYS A 6 52.24 27.06 18.95
N LYS A 7 52.89 25.94 18.64
CA LYS A 7 52.42 24.89 17.73
C LYS A 7 51.21 24.20 18.37
N SER A 8 50.10 24.10 17.64
CA SER A 8 49.00 23.20 18.00
C SER A 8 48.63 22.31 16.81
N LEU A 9 49.18 21.11 16.92
CA LEU A 9 48.75 19.80 16.42
C LEU A 9 47.50 19.76 15.53
N ILE A 10 47.73 19.30 14.29
CA ILE A 10 46.74 18.67 13.41
C ILE A 10 46.35 17.34 14.06
N ALA A 11 45.10 17.20 14.50
CA ALA A 11 44.52 15.92 14.88
C ALA A 11 43.50 15.52 13.82
N ALA A 12 43.83 14.46 13.09
CA ALA A 12 42.95 13.75 12.19
C ALA A 12 41.80 13.11 12.99
N GLY A 13 40.59 13.26 12.48
CA GLY A 13 39.40 12.57 12.98
C GLY A 13 38.41 12.40 11.83
N VAL A 14 38.69 11.45 10.95
CA VAL A 14 37.76 11.01 9.90
C VAL A 14 36.60 10.32 10.61
N PHE A 15 35.48 11.02 10.78
CA PHE A 15 34.20 10.39 11.10
C PHE A 15 33.70 9.68 9.84
N ALA A 16 34.12 8.43 9.64
CA ALA A 16 33.44 7.53 8.74
C ALA A 16 32.11 7.15 9.39
N ALA A 17 31.07 7.92 9.12
CA ALA A 17 29.69 7.50 9.38
C ALA A 17 29.38 6.36 8.40
N VAL A 18 29.59 5.14 8.83
CA VAL A 18 29.03 3.96 8.18
C VAL A 18 27.53 4.00 8.48
N SER A 19 26.77 4.68 7.62
CA SER A 19 25.33 4.49 7.54
C SER A 19 25.10 3.04 7.12
N ALA A 20 24.82 2.20 8.12
CA ALA A 20 24.28 0.87 7.90
C ALA A 20 22.90 1.05 7.24
N LEU A 21 22.87 1.07 5.92
CA LEU A 21 21.71 0.69 5.13
C LEU A 21 21.45 -0.79 5.45
N ALA A 22 20.74 -1.03 6.56
CA ALA A 22 20.07 -2.29 6.78
C ALA A 22 18.95 -2.35 5.74
N GLY A 23 19.26 -2.95 4.59
CA GLY A 23 18.25 -3.38 3.65
C GLY A 23 17.34 -4.34 4.39
N ASN A 24 16.14 -3.87 4.73
CA ASN A 24 15.05 -4.75 5.14
C ASN A 24 14.66 -5.53 3.88
N ALA A 25 15.34 -6.65 3.68
CA ALA A 25 14.90 -7.68 2.73
C ALA A 25 13.49 -8.08 3.12
N ALA A 26 12.64 -8.20 2.11
CA ALA A 26 11.27 -8.65 2.24
C ALA A 26 11.22 -10.01 2.96
N PHE A 27 10.25 -10.16 3.85
CA PHE A 27 10.13 -11.36 4.68
C PHE A 27 9.42 -12.47 3.91
N ALA A 28 10.20 -13.33 3.23
CA ALA A 28 9.79 -14.71 2.98
C ALA A 28 9.33 -15.34 4.31
N ALA A 29 8.38 -16.28 4.26
CA ALA A 29 8.15 -17.14 5.42
C ALA A 29 9.48 -17.81 5.80
N THR A 30 9.97 -17.57 7.02
CA THR A 30 11.19 -18.24 7.50
C THR A 30 10.84 -19.70 7.76
N VAL A 31 11.01 -20.53 6.74
CA VAL A 31 10.83 -21.98 6.84
C VAL A 31 11.96 -22.52 7.73
N PRO A 32 11.66 -23.10 8.92
CA PRO A 32 12.69 -23.63 9.79
C PRO A 32 13.56 -24.65 9.04
N ALA A 33 14.87 -24.63 9.28
CA ALA A 33 15.79 -25.55 8.64
C ALA A 33 15.35 -27.01 8.87
N GLY A 34 15.25 -27.78 7.79
CA GLY A 34 14.81 -29.18 7.84
C GLY A 34 13.30 -29.41 7.64
N VAL A 35 12.49 -28.35 7.47
CA VAL A 35 11.10 -28.49 7.06
C VAL A 35 11.02 -28.80 5.57
N GLU A 36 10.49 -29.98 5.24
CA GLU A 36 10.17 -30.37 3.87
C GLU A 36 8.81 -29.77 3.48
N LEU A 37 8.79 -28.93 2.46
CA LEU A 37 7.55 -28.36 1.93
C LEU A 37 6.79 -29.42 1.12
N ALA A 38 5.47 -29.46 1.26
CA ALA A 38 4.63 -30.32 0.44
C ALA A 38 4.82 -30.00 -1.05
N ALA A 39 4.81 -31.03 -1.90
CA ALA A 39 4.91 -30.85 -3.36
C ALA A 39 3.77 -29.98 -3.93
N LYS A 40 2.60 -30.00 -3.25
CA LYS A 40 1.42 -29.23 -3.61
C LYS A 40 1.17 -28.15 -2.56
N GLN A 41 1.32 -26.89 -2.95
CA GLN A 41 1.09 -25.72 -2.09
C GLN A 41 -0.30 -25.14 -2.41
N GLU A 42 -1.34 -25.73 -1.81
CA GLU A 42 -2.71 -25.24 -1.90
C GLU A 42 -3.31 -25.05 -0.51
N LEU A 43 -4.16 -24.04 -0.37
CA LEU A 43 -4.81 -23.70 0.87
C LEU A 43 -6.31 -23.51 0.62
N VAL A 44 -7.14 -24.14 1.46
CA VAL A 44 -8.59 -23.92 1.49
C VAL A 44 -8.93 -23.29 2.83
N ARG A 45 -9.54 -22.10 2.81
CA ARG A 45 -9.94 -21.35 4.00
C ARG A 45 -11.46 -21.18 4.01
N GLY A 46 -12.08 -21.43 5.16
CA GLY A 46 -13.42 -20.92 5.41
C GLY A 46 -13.35 -19.41 5.63
N ASN A 47 -14.24 -18.64 4.98
CA ASN A 47 -14.23 -17.17 5.05
C ASN A 47 -15.47 -16.57 5.73
N GLY A 48 -16.33 -17.40 6.33
CA GLY A 48 -17.62 -16.97 6.87
C GLY A 48 -18.67 -16.94 5.76
N ASP A 49 -19.00 -15.74 5.30
CA ASP A 49 -20.07 -15.48 4.35
C ASP A 49 -19.54 -15.14 2.94
N GLU A 50 -20.45 -15.06 1.96
CA GLU A 50 -20.19 -14.50 0.64
C GLU A 50 -19.80 -13.02 0.75
N VAL A 51 -18.78 -12.60 0.00
CA VAL A 51 -18.28 -11.22 0.03
C VAL A 51 -19.28 -10.25 -0.61
N GLN A 52 -19.44 -9.06 -0.02
CA GLN A 52 -20.25 -7.99 -0.62
C GLN A 52 -19.71 -7.54 -1.98
N SER A 53 -18.38 -7.48 -2.11
CA SER A 53 -17.66 -7.05 -3.30
C SER A 53 -16.19 -7.47 -3.23
N LEU A 54 -15.49 -7.41 -4.36
CA LEU A 54 -14.03 -7.50 -4.43
C LEU A 54 -13.37 -6.14 -4.76
N ASP A 55 -14.17 -5.07 -4.87
CA ASP A 55 -13.71 -3.70 -5.03
C ASP A 55 -13.42 -3.11 -3.64
N PRO A 56 -12.16 -2.72 -3.33
CA PRO A 56 -11.78 -2.28 -1.99
C PRO A 56 -12.52 -1.03 -1.51
N HIS A 57 -13.12 -0.25 -2.41
CA HIS A 57 -13.94 0.91 -2.03
C HIS A 57 -15.43 0.57 -1.89
N LYS A 58 -15.82 -0.71 -1.97
CA LYS A 58 -17.21 -1.19 -1.88
C LYS A 58 -17.39 -2.29 -0.84
N ILE A 59 -16.42 -2.46 0.05
CA ILE A 59 -16.41 -3.49 1.09
C ILE A 59 -16.37 -2.83 2.47
N GLU A 60 -16.94 -3.49 3.48
CA GLU A 60 -16.81 -3.03 4.86
C GLU A 60 -16.53 -4.11 5.92
N GLY A 61 -16.65 -5.39 5.54
CA GLY A 61 -16.55 -6.51 6.47
C GLY A 61 -15.20 -7.22 6.46
N VAL A 62 -15.05 -8.12 7.45
CA VAL A 62 -13.87 -8.99 7.60
C VAL A 62 -13.77 -10.05 6.49
N PRO A 63 -14.86 -10.71 6.04
CA PRO A 63 -14.78 -11.66 4.92
C PRO A 63 -14.17 -11.02 3.66
N GLU A 64 -14.58 -9.80 3.35
CA GLU A 64 -14.08 -9.03 2.22
C GLU A 64 -12.58 -8.70 2.38
N ASP A 65 -12.23 -8.15 3.54
CA ASP A 65 -10.86 -7.73 3.84
C ASP A 65 -9.86 -8.91 3.84
N ASN A 66 -10.29 -10.11 4.27
CA ASN A 66 -9.49 -11.33 4.17
C ASN A 66 -9.07 -11.65 2.74
N VAL A 67 -9.96 -11.46 1.77
CA VAL A 67 -9.69 -11.71 0.35
C VAL A 67 -8.95 -10.53 -0.27
N ALA A 68 -9.31 -9.30 0.10
CA ALA A 68 -8.69 -8.08 -0.40
C ALA A 68 -7.18 -8.03 -0.09
N ARG A 69 -6.75 -8.50 1.09
CA ARG A 69 -5.33 -8.56 1.47
C ARG A 69 -4.48 -9.51 0.61
N ASP A 70 -5.09 -10.52 0.01
CA ASP A 70 -4.39 -11.42 -0.92
C ASP A 70 -4.31 -10.83 -2.35
N LEU A 71 -5.30 -10.00 -2.70
CA LEU A 71 -5.56 -9.46 -4.04
C LEU A 71 -4.94 -8.08 -4.31
N TYR A 72 -4.82 -7.26 -3.27
CA TYR A 72 -4.30 -5.90 -3.32
C TYR A 72 -3.19 -5.72 -2.28
N GLU A 73 -2.28 -4.81 -2.57
CA GLU A 73 -1.25 -4.40 -1.61
C GLU A 73 -1.18 -2.87 -1.52
N GLY A 74 -1.34 -2.33 -0.31
CA GLY A 74 -1.23 -0.90 -0.04
C GLY A 74 0.21 -0.40 0.07
N LEU A 75 0.37 0.83 0.57
CA LEU A 75 1.69 1.41 0.84
C LEU A 75 2.45 0.61 1.90
N LEU A 76 1.72 0.14 2.92
CA LEU A 76 2.23 -0.67 4.04
C LEU A 76 1.31 -1.88 4.25
N VAL A 77 1.86 -2.95 4.83
CA VAL A 77 1.11 -4.15 5.26
C VAL A 77 1.48 -4.51 6.68
N ASN A 78 0.76 -5.47 7.29
CA ASN A 78 1.17 -6.03 8.58
C ASN A 78 2.12 -7.21 8.39
N ASP A 79 3.13 -7.30 9.24
CA ASP A 79 3.87 -8.54 9.44
C ASP A 79 3.02 -9.57 10.21
N SER A 80 3.56 -10.77 10.41
CA SER A 80 2.89 -11.86 11.15
C SER A 80 2.57 -11.53 12.61
N ASN A 81 3.15 -10.46 13.17
CA ASN A 81 2.90 -9.99 14.53
C ASN A 81 1.96 -8.76 14.56
N GLY A 82 1.44 -8.34 13.41
CA GLY A 82 0.53 -7.20 13.30
C GLY A 82 1.23 -5.83 13.30
N LYS A 83 2.55 -5.79 13.05
CA LYS A 83 3.30 -4.54 12.94
C LYS A 83 3.28 -4.04 11.50
N PRO A 84 3.01 -2.74 11.25
CA PRO A 84 3.16 -2.15 9.92
C PRO A 84 4.60 -2.27 9.41
N ILE A 85 4.75 -2.74 8.17
CA ILE A 85 6.01 -2.91 7.45
C ILE A 85 5.90 -2.39 6.02
N PRO A 86 7.03 -2.02 5.37
CA PRO A 86 7.08 -1.63 3.97
C PRO A 86 6.43 -2.66 3.03
N ALA A 87 5.62 -2.17 2.10
CA ALA A 87 4.91 -2.96 1.09
C ALA A 87 5.17 -2.35 -0.30
N VAL A 88 4.19 -1.76 -0.99
CA VAL A 88 4.45 -1.01 -2.23
C VAL A 88 5.39 0.17 -1.99
N ALA A 89 5.30 0.83 -0.84
CA ALA A 89 6.31 1.78 -0.39
C ALA A 89 7.48 1.03 0.27
N GLU A 90 8.70 1.19 -0.24
CA GLU A 90 9.91 0.60 0.36
C GLU A 90 10.42 1.40 1.55
N SER A 91 10.08 2.69 1.60
CA SER A 91 10.38 3.59 2.72
C SER A 91 9.42 4.76 2.75
N TYR A 92 9.36 5.44 3.91
CA TYR A 92 8.63 6.68 4.06
C TYR A 92 9.25 7.55 5.14
N GLU A 93 8.98 8.84 5.06
CA GLU A 93 9.33 9.83 6.05
C GLU A 93 8.15 10.77 6.30
N ASN A 94 8.20 11.51 7.40
CA ASN A 94 7.23 12.57 7.65
C ASN A 94 7.89 13.84 8.20
N LYS A 95 7.22 14.96 7.96
CA LYS A 95 7.51 16.25 8.57
C LYS A 95 6.35 16.63 9.50
N ASP A 96 6.66 16.75 10.79
CA ASP A 96 5.74 17.13 11.85
C ASP A 96 4.47 16.24 11.95
N PHE A 97 4.54 14.99 11.47
CA PHE A 97 3.39 14.11 11.28
C PHE A 97 2.25 14.69 10.43
N LYS A 98 2.53 15.75 9.64
CA LYS A 98 1.56 16.44 8.77
C LYS A 98 1.81 16.20 7.29
N VAL A 99 3.06 16.07 6.88
CA VAL A 99 3.41 15.78 5.48
C VAL A 99 4.15 14.47 5.46
N TRP A 100 3.60 13.48 4.78
CA TRP A 100 4.16 12.14 4.66
C TRP A 100 4.60 11.90 3.22
N THR A 101 5.82 11.44 3.03
CA THR A 101 6.38 11.11 1.71
C THR A 101 6.68 9.62 1.67
N PHE A 102 6.15 8.94 0.67
CA PHE A 102 6.33 7.50 0.44
C PHE A 102 7.11 7.29 -0.84
N HIS A 103 8.18 6.48 -0.75
CA HIS A 103 9.00 6.08 -1.88
C HIS A 103 8.58 4.68 -2.32
N LEU A 104 8.04 4.57 -3.53
CA LEU A 104 7.50 3.34 -4.07
C LEU A 104 8.57 2.48 -4.71
N ARG A 105 8.41 1.17 -4.59
CA ARG A 105 9.26 0.18 -5.25
C ARG A 105 9.17 0.32 -6.77
N LYS A 106 10.32 0.37 -7.44
CA LYS A 106 10.39 0.43 -8.91
C LYS A 106 9.97 -0.87 -9.60
N ASN A 107 10.00 -1.99 -8.87
CA ASN A 107 9.58 -3.30 -9.36
C ASN A 107 8.14 -3.67 -8.97
N ALA A 108 7.39 -2.78 -8.31
CA ALA A 108 5.97 -3.01 -8.04
C ALA A 108 5.19 -3.04 -9.36
N LYS A 109 4.39 -4.09 -9.56
CA LYS A 109 3.63 -4.30 -10.78
C LYS A 109 2.23 -4.81 -10.49
N TRP A 110 1.32 -4.42 -11.36
CA TRP A 110 0.02 -5.01 -11.51
C TRP A 110 0.12 -6.43 -12.07
N SER A 111 -0.93 -7.24 -11.90
CA SER A 111 -0.99 -8.62 -12.39
C SER A 111 -0.90 -8.75 -13.91
N ASN A 112 -1.17 -7.67 -14.66
CA ASN A 112 -0.98 -7.57 -16.11
C ASN A 112 0.46 -7.19 -16.53
N GLY A 113 1.35 -6.92 -15.57
CA GLY A 113 2.76 -6.57 -15.78
C GLY A 113 3.06 -5.07 -15.89
N GLU A 114 2.05 -4.20 -15.89
CA GLU A 114 2.25 -2.75 -15.85
C GLU A 114 2.76 -2.29 -14.48
N PRO A 115 3.53 -1.20 -14.40
CA PRO A 115 4.05 -0.71 -13.12
C PRO A 115 2.95 -0.16 -12.23
N VAL A 116 3.07 -0.36 -10.91
CA VAL A 116 2.30 0.39 -9.91
C VAL A 116 3.01 1.72 -9.66
N THR A 117 2.25 2.81 -9.69
CA THR A 117 2.77 4.18 -9.64
C THR A 117 2.09 5.01 -8.55
N ALA A 118 2.67 6.15 -8.20
CA ALA A 118 2.05 7.07 -7.23
C ALA A 118 0.70 7.61 -7.72
N GLN A 119 0.52 7.73 -9.04
CA GLN A 119 -0.73 8.16 -9.66
C GLN A 119 -1.87 7.16 -9.42
N ASP A 120 -1.55 5.86 -9.29
CA ASP A 120 -2.55 4.85 -8.93
C ASP A 120 -3.11 5.11 -7.53
N PHE A 121 -2.27 5.48 -6.56
CA PHE A 121 -2.73 5.84 -5.21
C PHE A 121 -3.53 7.15 -5.20
N VAL A 122 -3.09 8.16 -5.95
CA VAL A 122 -3.85 9.42 -6.11
C VAL A 122 -5.26 9.11 -6.62
N TYR A 123 -5.37 8.41 -7.75
CA TYR A 123 -6.66 8.04 -8.32
C TYR A 123 -7.52 7.23 -7.35
N SER A 124 -6.90 6.27 -6.66
CA SER A 124 -7.62 5.36 -5.76
C SER A 124 -8.20 6.12 -4.57
N TRP A 125 -7.41 6.98 -3.94
CA TRP A 125 -7.88 7.71 -2.76
C TRP A 125 -8.87 8.83 -3.14
N GLU A 126 -8.70 9.46 -4.31
CA GLU A 126 -9.73 10.33 -4.90
C GLU A 126 -11.04 9.59 -5.13
N ARG A 127 -10.97 8.38 -5.71
CA ARG A 127 -12.15 7.52 -5.92
C ARG A 127 -12.80 7.11 -4.61
N LEU A 128 -12.02 6.79 -3.57
CA LEU A 128 -12.52 6.41 -2.25
C LEU A 128 -13.38 7.53 -1.63
N VAL A 129 -12.93 8.77 -1.71
CA VAL A 129 -13.64 9.92 -1.14
C VAL A 129 -14.70 10.52 -2.06
N ASP A 130 -14.77 10.11 -3.33
CA ASP A 130 -15.80 10.58 -4.26
C ASP A 130 -17.20 10.15 -3.76
N PRO A 131 -18.12 11.09 -3.48
CA PRO A 131 -19.50 10.75 -3.11
C PRO A 131 -20.21 9.86 -4.13
N LYS A 132 -19.81 9.88 -5.41
CA LYS A 132 -20.34 9.00 -6.45
C LYS A 132 -19.92 7.55 -6.29
N THR A 133 -18.76 7.30 -5.69
CA THR A 133 -18.33 5.94 -5.34
C THR A 133 -19.19 5.39 -4.21
N ALA A 134 -19.79 6.23 -3.35
CA ALA A 134 -20.63 5.77 -2.25
C ALA A 134 -19.96 4.66 -1.43
N SER A 135 -18.67 4.84 -1.12
CA SER A 135 -17.91 3.87 -0.34
C SER A 135 -18.41 3.84 1.10
N PRO A 136 -18.65 2.66 1.70
CA PRO A 136 -18.97 2.58 3.13
C PRO A 136 -17.82 3.09 4.00
N TYR A 137 -16.59 3.10 3.47
CA TYR A 137 -15.40 3.62 4.12
C TYR A 137 -14.92 4.97 3.55
N ALA A 138 -15.80 5.75 2.90
CA ALA A 138 -15.45 7.10 2.43
C ALA A 138 -14.91 7.99 3.57
N SER A 139 -15.33 7.75 4.82
CA SER A 139 -14.84 8.46 6.00
C SER A 139 -13.45 8.03 6.49
N TYR A 140 -12.89 6.92 5.98
CA TYR A 140 -11.60 6.40 6.46
C TYR A 140 -10.45 7.42 6.34
N PRO A 141 -10.32 8.16 5.21
CA PRO A 141 -9.32 9.22 5.10
C PRO A 141 -9.54 10.41 6.06
N GLN A 142 -10.74 10.57 6.62
CA GLN A 142 -11.01 11.57 7.67
C GLN A 142 -10.30 11.21 8.98
N TYR A 143 -10.15 9.92 9.30
CA TYR A 143 -9.40 9.47 10.49
C TYR A 143 -7.91 9.78 10.39
N GLY A 144 -7.38 9.85 9.15
CA GLY A 144 -6.03 10.31 8.87
C GLY A 144 -5.93 11.84 8.74
N HIS A 145 -7.05 12.56 8.78
CA HIS A 145 -7.10 14.00 8.55
C HIS A 145 -6.45 14.43 7.23
N ILE A 146 -6.63 13.67 6.14
CA ILE A 146 -6.11 14.06 4.82
C ILE A 146 -6.68 15.42 4.43
N LEU A 147 -5.84 16.34 3.97
CA LEU A 147 -6.25 17.71 3.65
C LEU A 147 -7.44 17.71 2.66
N ASN A 148 -8.43 18.56 2.94
CA ASN A 148 -9.68 18.74 2.18
C ASN A 148 -10.69 17.58 2.20
N VAL A 149 -10.42 16.46 2.89
CA VAL A 149 -11.30 15.27 2.89
C VAL A 149 -12.75 15.58 3.27
N ASP A 150 -12.99 16.36 4.32
CA ASP A 150 -14.35 16.66 4.81
C ASP A 150 -15.18 17.43 3.79
N ASP A 151 -14.58 18.44 3.14
CA ASP A 151 -15.23 19.25 2.14
C ASP A 151 -15.50 18.45 0.86
N ILE A 152 -14.64 17.49 0.51
CA ILE A 152 -14.83 16.60 -0.65
C ILE A 152 -16.00 15.65 -0.41
N ILE A 153 -16.02 14.96 0.75
CA ILE A 153 -17.12 14.05 1.11
C ILE A 153 -18.45 14.82 1.20
N ALA A 154 -18.43 16.06 1.68
CA ALA A 154 -19.60 16.94 1.69
C ALA A 154 -19.98 17.53 0.32
N GLY A 155 -19.25 17.20 -0.76
CA GLY A 155 -19.50 17.68 -2.12
C GLY A 155 -19.19 19.18 -2.35
N LYS A 156 -18.42 19.80 -1.45
CA LYS A 156 -18.04 21.23 -1.50
C LYS A 156 -16.74 21.48 -2.28
N LYS A 157 -15.90 20.47 -2.42
CA LYS A 157 -14.65 20.50 -3.18
C LYS A 157 -14.58 19.34 -4.18
N PRO A 158 -13.89 19.50 -5.33
CA PRO A 158 -13.66 18.40 -6.25
C PRO A 158 -12.70 17.38 -5.62
N VAL A 159 -12.81 16.10 -6.00
CA VAL A 159 -11.93 15.03 -5.48
C VAL A 159 -10.45 15.31 -5.73
N THR A 160 -10.13 16.00 -6.82
CA THR A 160 -8.76 16.42 -7.19
C THR A 160 -8.12 17.41 -6.23
N ASP A 161 -8.89 18.00 -5.30
CA ASP A 161 -8.35 18.84 -4.22
C ASP A 161 -7.86 18.02 -3.02
N LEU A 162 -8.03 16.69 -3.01
CA LEU A 162 -7.60 15.84 -1.90
C LEU A 162 -6.09 16.02 -1.66
N GLY A 163 -5.68 16.01 -0.39
CA GLY A 163 -4.30 16.21 0.06
C GLY A 163 -3.31 15.10 -0.31
N VAL A 164 -3.33 14.61 -1.54
CA VAL A 164 -2.54 13.47 -2.04
C VAL A 164 -2.04 13.84 -3.43
N LYS A 165 -0.73 13.73 -3.65
CA LYS A 165 -0.15 14.01 -4.97
C LYS A 165 0.99 13.05 -5.28
N ALA A 166 1.09 12.68 -6.56
CA ALA A 166 2.29 12.07 -7.13
C ALA A 166 3.29 13.18 -7.44
N ILE A 167 4.44 13.18 -6.78
CA ILE A 167 5.56 14.08 -7.11
C ILE A 167 6.22 13.59 -8.41
N ASP A 168 6.35 12.28 -8.53
CA ASP A 168 6.72 11.52 -9.72
C ASP A 168 6.11 10.11 -9.62
N ASP A 169 6.41 9.24 -10.58
CA ASP A 169 5.82 7.88 -10.66
C ASP A 169 6.11 7.01 -9.43
N HIS A 170 7.13 7.32 -8.64
CA HIS A 170 7.57 6.53 -7.49
C HIS A 170 7.60 7.33 -6.18
N THR A 171 7.03 8.53 -6.16
CA THR A 171 7.02 9.37 -4.96
C THR A 171 5.61 9.90 -4.72
N LEU A 172 4.96 9.41 -3.66
CA LEU A 172 3.66 9.87 -3.22
C LEU A 172 3.82 10.79 -2.01
N GLU A 173 3.26 12.00 -2.06
CA GLU A 173 3.19 12.91 -0.91
C GLU A 173 1.74 13.04 -0.44
N VAL A 174 1.54 12.90 0.86
CA VAL A 174 0.25 13.06 1.54
C VAL A 174 0.35 14.21 2.53
N THR A 175 -0.53 15.19 2.40
CA THR A 175 -0.65 16.32 3.32
C THR A 175 -1.89 16.16 4.19
N LEU A 176 -1.70 16.29 5.49
CA LEU A 176 -2.75 16.21 6.51
C LEU A 176 -3.06 17.60 7.06
N SER A 177 -4.30 17.85 7.46
CA SER A 177 -4.72 19.13 8.04
C SER A 177 -4.12 19.34 9.44
N GLU A 178 -3.79 18.27 10.16
CA GLU A 178 -3.20 18.27 11.50
C GLU A 178 -2.17 17.13 11.69
N PRO A 179 -1.31 17.19 12.72
CA PRO A 179 -0.34 16.13 13.01
C PRO A 179 -1.04 14.81 13.39
N VAL A 180 -0.79 13.73 12.66
CA VAL A 180 -1.33 12.39 12.95
C VAL A 180 -0.18 11.38 13.08
N PRO A 181 0.37 11.17 14.29
CA PRO A 181 1.54 10.29 14.49
C PRO A 181 1.32 8.82 14.14
N TYR A 182 0.07 8.38 14.01
CA TYR A 182 -0.31 7.00 13.72
C TYR A 182 -0.81 6.81 12.28
N PHE A 183 -0.58 7.79 11.38
CA PHE A 183 -1.09 7.75 10.01
C PHE A 183 -0.64 6.49 9.26
N ASP A 184 0.60 6.05 9.47
CA ASP A 184 1.16 4.80 8.92
C ASP A 184 0.32 3.56 9.26
N LYS A 185 -0.24 3.51 10.48
CA LYS A 185 -1.12 2.40 10.91
C LYS A 185 -2.46 2.38 10.21
N LEU A 186 -2.92 3.48 9.60
CA LEU A 186 -4.15 3.49 8.81
C LEU A 186 -3.91 2.88 7.42
N LEU A 187 -2.69 2.97 6.90
CA LEU A 187 -2.36 2.57 5.53
C LEU A 187 -2.32 1.05 5.30
N ILE A 188 -2.44 0.25 6.36
CA ILE A 188 -2.51 -1.22 6.31
C ILE A 188 -3.93 -1.74 5.99
N ASN A 189 -4.93 -0.87 5.97
CA ASN A 189 -6.31 -1.26 5.67
C ASN A 189 -6.48 -1.39 4.15
N SER A 190 -7.16 -2.45 3.70
CA SER A 190 -7.33 -2.73 2.28
C SER A 190 -8.05 -1.61 1.51
N VAL A 191 -8.87 -0.80 2.18
CA VAL A 191 -9.53 0.38 1.58
C VAL A 191 -8.53 1.42 1.06
N MET A 192 -7.32 1.46 1.62
CA MET A 192 -6.24 2.37 1.21
C MET A 192 -5.38 1.80 0.07
N SER A 193 -5.70 0.60 -0.43
CA SER A 193 -4.96 -0.05 -1.52
C SER A 193 -5.25 0.60 -2.87
N PRO A 194 -4.31 0.55 -3.83
CA PRO A 194 -4.55 1.09 -5.16
C PRO A 194 -5.49 0.17 -5.95
N VAL A 195 -6.29 0.78 -6.83
CA VAL A 195 -7.12 0.11 -7.84
C VAL A 195 -6.68 0.50 -9.24
N TYR A 196 -6.75 -0.45 -10.18
CA TYR A 196 -6.26 -0.23 -11.53
C TYR A 196 -7.27 0.53 -12.40
N LYS A 197 -7.04 1.85 -12.55
CA LYS A 197 -7.91 2.80 -13.25
C LYS A 197 -8.39 2.30 -14.63
N PRO A 198 -7.53 1.78 -15.53
CA PRO A 198 -7.98 1.37 -16.86
C PRO A 198 -9.01 0.24 -16.85
N ALA A 199 -8.96 -0.68 -15.89
CA ALA A 199 -9.98 -1.73 -15.76
C ALA A 199 -11.33 -1.14 -15.31
N ILE A 200 -11.33 -0.23 -14.35
CA ILE A 200 -12.55 0.42 -13.86
C ILE A 200 -13.20 1.25 -14.97
N GLU A 201 -12.42 2.06 -15.69
CA GLU A 201 -12.96 2.88 -16.79
C GLU A 201 -13.52 2.04 -17.94
N LYS A 202 -12.90 0.89 -18.22
CA LYS A 202 -13.30 0.00 -19.31
C LYS A 202 -14.51 -0.88 -18.96
N PHE A 203 -14.56 -1.39 -17.73
CA PHE A 203 -15.51 -2.44 -17.35
C PHE A 203 -16.57 -1.99 -16.34
N GLY A 204 -16.46 -0.78 -15.79
CA GLY A 204 -17.37 -0.28 -14.77
C GLY A 204 -17.47 -1.26 -13.60
N ASP A 205 -18.69 -1.53 -13.14
CA ASP A 205 -18.94 -2.46 -12.01
C ASP A 205 -18.48 -3.91 -12.27
N GLN A 206 -18.21 -4.29 -13.53
CA GLN A 206 -17.73 -5.63 -13.89
C GLN A 206 -16.21 -5.77 -13.82
N TRP A 207 -15.48 -4.73 -13.41
CA TRP A 207 -14.01 -4.75 -13.36
C TRP A 207 -13.43 -5.82 -12.42
N THR A 208 -14.21 -6.22 -11.40
CA THR A 208 -13.87 -7.27 -10.44
C THR A 208 -14.20 -8.69 -10.91
N GLN A 209 -14.74 -8.86 -12.12
CA GLN A 209 -14.94 -10.21 -12.68
C GLN A 209 -13.60 -10.85 -13.03
N PRO A 210 -13.42 -12.18 -12.89
CA PRO A 210 -12.13 -12.84 -13.08
C PRO A 210 -11.43 -12.51 -14.41
N GLN A 211 -12.18 -12.44 -15.52
CA GLN A 211 -11.65 -12.13 -16.85
C GLN A 211 -11.20 -10.67 -17.03
N ASN A 212 -11.62 -9.77 -16.14
CA ASN A 212 -11.31 -8.33 -16.17
C ASN A 212 -10.28 -7.95 -15.10
N TRP A 213 -9.92 -8.88 -14.22
CA TRP A 213 -9.20 -8.62 -12.99
C TRP A 213 -7.78 -8.10 -13.22
N VAL A 214 -7.46 -6.97 -12.60
CA VAL A 214 -6.10 -6.44 -12.46
C VAL A 214 -5.90 -5.95 -11.03
N GLY A 215 -4.97 -6.57 -10.31
CA GLY A 215 -4.61 -6.24 -8.92
C GLY A 215 -3.10 -6.33 -8.71
N ASN A 216 -2.58 -5.83 -7.59
CA ASN A 216 -1.14 -5.76 -7.32
C ASN A 216 -0.67 -6.64 -6.16
N GLY A 217 -1.57 -7.42 -5.54
CA GLY A 217 -1.22 -8.33 -4.45
C GLY A 217 -0.47 -9.59 -4.89
N ALA A 218 -0.15 -10.43 -3.91
CA ALA A 218 0.55 -11.71 -4.10
C ALA A 218 -0.27 -12.75 -4.88
N PHE A 219 -1.59 -12.59 -4.92
CA PHE A 219 -2.50 -13.41 -5.70
C PHE A 219 -3.34 -12.57 -6.67
N LYS A 220 -3.91 -13.24 -7.67
CA LYS A 220 -4.89 -12.69 -8.61
C LYS A 220 -6.14 -13.56 -8.61
N LEU A 221 -7.28 -12.93 -8.93
CA LEU A 221 -8.56 -13.62 -9.02
C LEU A 221 -8.58 -14.56 -10.23
N ASP A 222 -8.89 -15.83 -10.00
CA ASP A 222 -9.03 -16.86 -11.05
C ASP A 222 -10.49 -17.22 -11.29
N ALA A 223 -11.26 -17.38 -10.20
CA ALA A 223 -12.69 -17.65 -10.28
C ALA A 223 -13.45 -17.09 -9.09
N HIS A 224 -14.71 -16.71 -9.32
CA HIS A 224 -15.67 -16.34 -8.28
C HIS A 224 -17.02 -16.96 -8.62
N VAL A 225 -17.39 -18.00 -7.88
CA VAL A 225 -18.70 -18.65 -7.99
C VAL A 225 -19.50 -18.27 -6.75
N ILE A 226 -20.49 -17.41 -6.94
CA ILE A 226 -21.30 -16.82 -5.86
C ILE A 226 -21.92 -17.92 -5.00
N ASN A 227 -21.78 -17.79 -3.68
CA ASN A 227 -22.20 -18.75 -2.65
C ASN A 227 -21.52 -20.13 -2.72
N GLU A 228 -20.44 -20.28 -3.50
CA GLU A 228 -19.67 -21.52 -3.55
C GLU A 228 -18.20 -21.29 -3.15
N ARG A 229 -17.44 -20.52 -3.96
CA ARG A 229 -16.01 -20.29 -3.70
C ARG A 229 -15.45 -19.10 -4.47
N ILE A 230 -14.41 -18.49 -3.90
CA ILE A 230 -13.45 -17.64 -4.60
C ILE A 230 -12.15 -18.43 -4.75
N THR A 231 -11.59 -18.46 -5.95
CA THR A 231 -10.30 -19.08 -6.25
C THR A 231 -9.30 -18.01 -6.61
N LEU A 232 -8.19 -18.00 -5.87
CA LEU A 232 -7.06 -17.12 -6.09
C LEU A 232 -5.86 -17.95 -6.55
N VAL A 233 -5.11 -17.42 -7.51
CA VAL A 233 -3.86 -18.04 -7.99
C VAL A 233 -2.71 -17.06 -7.82
N ARG A 234 -1.50 -17.60 -7.63
CA ARG A 234 -0.28 -16.79 -7.45
C ARG A 234 -0.14 -15.75 -8.56
N ASN A 235 0.17 -14.51 -8.20
CA ASN A 235 0.49 -13.45 -9.13
C ASN A 235 2.00 -13.45 -9.44
N PRO A 236 2.44 -13.92 -10.62
CA PRO A 236 3.86 -13.98 -10.93
C PRO A 236 4.52 -12.60 -11.09
N ASN A 237 3.73 -11.53 -11.22
CA ASN A 237 4.23 -10.16 -11.32
C ASN A 237 4.37 -9.47 -9.95
N TYR A 238 3.93 -10.09 -8.86
CA TYR A 238 4.06 -9.53 -7.53
C TYR A 238 5.55 -9.29 -7.19
N TRP A 239 5.85 -8.13 -6.58
CA TRP A 239 7.24 -7.67 -6.43
C TRP A 239 8.06 -8.60 -5.53
N ASP A 240 7.42 -9.27 -4.57
CA ASP A 240 8.04 -10.23 -3.66
C ASP A 240 7.71 -11.69 -4.02
N ASN A 241 7.37 -11.95 -5.28
CA ASN A 241 7.02 -13.30 -5.74
C ASN A 241 8.16 -14.31 -5.62
N GLU A 242 9.44 -13.91 -5.59
CA GLU A 242 10.55 -14.86 -5.49
C GLU A 242 10.75 -15.44 -4.09
N HIS A 243 10.09 -14.86 -3.09
CA HIS A 243 10.19 -15.19 -1.67
C HIS A 243 8.88 -15.78 -1.11
#